data_AF-A0A645IJP3-F1
#
_entry.id   AF-A0A645IJP3-F1
#
_cell.length_a   1.000
_cell.length_b   1.000
_cell.length_c   1.000
_cell.angle_alpha   90.00
_cell.angle_beta   90.00
_cell.angle_gamma   90.00
#
_symmetry.space_group_name_H-M   'P 1'
#
loop_
_entity.id
_entity.type
_entity.pdbx_description
1 polymer ?
#
loop_
_entity_poly.entity_id
_entity_poly.type
_entity_poly.pdbx_seq_one_letter_code
_entity_poly.pdbx_strand_id
1 'polypeptide(L)'
;MGSHGPAYAKRSSAESKLFKPECTTEVLADCGHSELMNAYDNSIVETDRFLGATIDWLKAESSRYDTGMLYLSDHGESLGEYGQFLHGLPYSVAPDVQKHVPMVSWLSPDLQKRENLSGACLRASSDKPYTHDNLYHSVLGVLDVHSPSYHADADIFGHCSAVASAQQ
;
A
#
# COMPACT_ATOMS: atom_id res chain seq x y z
N MET A 1 1.11 8.46 -12.24
CA MET A 1 2.02 8.10 -11.13
C MET A 1 1.40 6.88 -10.43
N GLY A 2 2.20 6.03 -9.79
CA GLY A 2 1.75 4.68 -9.41
C GLY A 2 1.35 3.87 -10.66
N SER A 3 0.37 2.98 -10.52
CA SER A 3 -0.12 2.13 -11.61
C SER A 3 -1.21 2.78 -12.49
N HIS A 4 -1.36 4.11 -12.44
CA HIS A 4 -2.43 4.81 -13.15
C HIS A 4 -2.36 4.63 -14.68
N GLY A 5 -3.45 4.11 -15.25
CA GLY A 5 -3.67 3.94 -16.69
C GLY A 5 -4.10 5.21 -17.44
N PRO A 6 -4.52 5.12 -18.70
CA PRO A 6 -4.38 3.93 -19.56
C PRO A 6 -2.93 3.70 -20.02
N ALA A 7 -2.04 4.67 -19.86
CA ALA A 7 -0.66 4.57 -20.35
C ALA A 7 0.28 3.80 -19.39
N TYR A 8 -0.02 2.55 -19.06
CA TYR A 8 0.73 1.76 -18.06
C TYR A 8 2.22 1.59 -18.41
N ALA A 9 2.57 1.39 -19.68
CA ALA A 9 3.96 1.24 -20.12
C ALA A 9 4.84 2.49 -19.89
N LYS A 10 4.23 3.64 -19.54
CA LYS A 10 4.90 4.88 -19.13
C LYS A 10 5.02 5.02 -17.60
N ARG A 11 4.69 3.98 -16.82
CA ARG A 11 4.75 3.97 -15.35
C ARG A 11 5.99 3.29 -14.79
N SER A 12 6.78 2.65 -15.64
CA SER A 12 7.99 1.93 -15.28
C SER A 12 9.19 2.41 -16.09
N SER A 13 10.35 2.43 -15.45
CA SER A 13 11.64 2.66 -16.10
C SER A 13 12.03 1.46 -16.98
N ALA A 14 13.03 1.63 -17.86
CA ALA A 14 13.50 0.53 -18.71
C ALA A 14 14.02 -0.67 -17.88
N GLU A 15 14.62 -0.37 -16.73
CA GLU A 15 15.19 -1.32 -15.78
C GLU A 15 14.13 -2.10 -14.99
N SER A 16 12.90 -1.59 -14.90
CA SER A 16 11.77 -2.23 -14.21
C SER A 16 10.87 -3.02 -15.15
N LYS A 17 11.15 -3.02 -16.46
CA LYS A 17 10.38 -3.77 -17.47
C LYS A 17 10.81 -5.23 -17.52
N LEU A 18 10.36 -6.01 -16.54
CA LEU A 18 10.65 -7.44 -16.39
C LEU A 18 9.69 -8.31 -17.23
N PHE A 19 8.43 -7.90 -17.36
CA PHE A 19 7.40 -8.64 -18.09
C PHE A 19 7.21 -8.08 -19.50
N LYS A 20 7.24 -8.95 -20.52
CA LYS A 20 7.22 -8.58 -21.94
C LYS A 20 6.46 -9.63 -22.78
N PRO A 21 5.86 -9.24 -23.92
CA PRO A 21 5.70 -7.87 -24.43
C PRO A 21 4.71 -7.04 -23.60
N GLU A 22 4.79 -5.71 -23.71
CA GLU A 22 3.90 -4.76 -23.00
C GLU A 22 2.90 -4.11 -23.96
N CYS A 23 1.70 -3.82 -23.45
CA CYS A 23 0.74 -2.93 -24.10
C CYS A 23 1.29 -1.49 -24.09
N THR A 24 1.53 -0.92 -25.27
CA THR A 24 2.10 0.45 -25.42
C THR A 24 1.10 1.47 -25.98
N THR A 25 -0.11 1.05 -26.34
CA THR A 25 -1.22 1.93 -26.71
C THR A 25 -2.04 2.32 -25.49
N GLU A 26 -2.73 3.46 -25.58
CA GLU A 26 -3.68 3.93 -24.56
C GLU A 26 -5.11 3.41 -24.84
N VAL A 27 -5.33 2.77 -26.00
CA VAL A 27 -6.58 2.08 -26.35
C VAL A 27 -6.50 0.64 -25.84
N LEU A 28 -6.80 0.44 -24.56
CA LEU A 28 -6.53 -0.81 -23.84
C LEU A 28 -7.18 -2.06 -24.47
N ALA A 29 -8.35 -1.89 -25.10
CA ALA A 29 -9.06 -2.96 -25.79
C ALA A 29 -8.34 -3.50 -27.05
N ASP A 30 -7.36 -2.75 -27.59
CA ASP A 30 -6.58 -3.16 -28.75
C ASP A 30 -5.37 -4.04 -28.35
N CYS A 31 -5.05 -4.13 -27.05
CA CYS A 31 -3.94 -4.92 -26.55
C CYS A 31 -4.33 -6.37 -26.29
N GLY A 32 -3.37 -7.29 -26.45
CA GLY A 32 -3.51 -8.63 -25.88
C GLY A 32 -3.64 -8.51 -24.36
N HIS A 33 -4.55 -9.25 -23.75
CA HIS A 33 -4.80 -9.16 -22.30
C HIS A 33 -3.51 -9.39 -21.48
N SER A 34 -2.66 -10.34 -21.88
CA SER A 34 -1.35 -10.54 -21.23
C SER A 34 -0.38 -9.37 -21.39
N GLU A 35 -0.45 -8.63 -22.50
CA GLU A 35 0.41 -7.46 -22.72
C GLU A 35 0.00 -6.29 -21.83
N LEU A 36 -1.30 -6.13 -21.61
CA LEU A 36 -1.85 -5.17 -20.65
C LEU A 36 -1.43 -5.54 -19.22
N MET A 37 -1.60 -6.80 -18.83
CA MET A 37 -1.15 -7.31 -17.53
C MET A 37 0.36 -7.07 -17.34
N ASN A 38 1.19 -7.41 -18.33
CA ASN A 38 2.64 -7.18 -18.25
C ASN A 38 2.99 -5.70 -18.02
N ALA A 39 2.32 -4.77 -18.70
CA ALA A 39 2.55 -3.34 -18.53
C ALA A 39 2.13 -2.86 -17.13
N TYR A 40 1.02 -3.38 -16.60
CA TYR A 40 0.56 -3.11 -15.25
C TYR A 40 1.52 -3.69 -14.20
N ASP A 41 1.95 -4.95 -14.34
CA ASP A 41 2.89 -5.60 -13.43
C ASP A 41 4.25 -4.91 -13.38
N ASN A 42 4.74 -4.40 -14.51
CA ASN A 42 5.97 -3.59 -14.52
C ASN A 42 5.80 -2.27 -13.74
N SER A 43 4.59 -1.70 -13.66
CA SER A 43 4.31 -0.54 -12.81
C SER A 43 4.34 -0.89 -11.31
N ILE A 44 3.99 -2.12 -10.95
CA ILE A 44 4.12 -2.65 -9.59
C ILE A 44 5.61 -2.85 -9.26
N VAL A 45 6.41 -3.39 -10.18
CA VAL A 45 7.88 -3.49 -10.01
C VAL A 45 8.50 -2.11 -9.75
N GLU A 46 8.08 -1.08 -10.50
CA GLU A 46 8.55 0.29 -10.25
C GLU A 46 8.12 0.81 -8.87
N THR A 47 6.88 0.52 -8.45
CA THR A 47 6.39 0.89 -7.11
C THR A 47 7.18 0.19 -6.01
N ASP A 48 7.48 -1.10 -6.14
CA ASP A 48 8.32 -1.86 -5.22
C ASP A 48 9.71 -1.22 -5.08
N ARG A 49 10.35 -0.85 -6.20
CA ARG A 49 11.65 -0.15 -6.17
C ARG A 49 11.57 1.20 -5.48
N PHE A 50 10.50 1.97 -5.72
CA PHE A 50 10.27 3.25 -5.04
C PHE A 50 10.11 3.06 -3.51
N LEU A 51 9.34 2.08 -3.08
CA LEU A 51 9.17 1.78 -1.64
C LEU A 51 10.47 1.26 -1.01
N GLY A 52 11.21 0.40 -1.70
CA GLY A 52 12.52 -0.09 -1.26
C GLY A 52 13.52 1.05 -1.07
N ALA A 53 13.63 1.95 -2.04
CA ALA A 53 14.48 3.14 -1.94
C ALA A 53 14.06 4.08 -0.80
N THR A 54 12.74 4.22 -0.57
CA THR A 54 12.20 5.00 0.55
C THR A 54 12.61 4.40 1.90
N ILE A 55 12.48 3.07 2.05
CA ILE A 55 12.91 2.36 3.27
C ILE A 55 14.42 2.52 3.49
N ASP A 56 15.24 2.40 2.45
CA ASP A 56 16.69 2.56 2.58
C ASP A 56 17.09 3.98 2.98
N TRP A 57 16.39 4.99 2.47
CA TRP A 57 16.55 6.37 2.94
C TRP A 57 16.14 6.53 4.41
N LEU A 58 14.98 5.99 4.82
CA LEU A 58 14.52 6.05 6.21
C LEU A 58 15.46 5.32 7.19
N LYS A 59 16.12 4.24 6.77
CA LYS A 59 17.17 3.57 7.55
C LYS A 59 18.40 4.47 7.73
N ALA A 60 18.81 5.22 6.71
CA ALA A 60 19.94 6.14 6.82
C ALA A 60 19.67 7.27 7.83
N GLU A 61 18.41 7.70 7.94
CA GLU A 61 17.97 8.73 8.89
C GLU A 61 17.72 8.20 10.31
N SER A 62 17.78 6.87 10.54
CA SER A 62 17.41 6.26 11.83
C SER A 62 18.37 6.59 12.98
N SER A 63 19.54 7.16 12.68
CA SER A 63 20.47 7.67 13.70
C SER A 63 19.95 8.93 14.41
N ARG A 64 18.96 9.61 13.82
CA ARG A 64 18.43 10.89 14.29
C ARG A 64 16.93 10.86 14.57
N TYR A 65 16.19 9.96 13.93
CA TYR A 65 14.74 9.89 14.02
C TYR A 65 14.24 8.45 14.16
N ASP A 66 13.14 8.26 14.89
CA ASP A 66 12.37 7.03 14.88
C ASP A 66 11.54 6.98 13.59
N THR A 67 12.07 6.36 12.54
CA THR A 67 11.47 6.39 11.21
C THR A 67 10.43 5.30 10.98
N GLY A 68 9.49 5.58 10.07
CA GLY A 68 8.49 4.62 9.61
C GLY A 68 7.95 5.01 8.23
N MET A 69 7.42 4.02 7.52
CA MET A 69 6.75 4.15 6.23
C MET A 69 5.40 3.46 6.30
N LEU A 70 4.36 4.11 5.77
CA LEU A 70 3.08 3.50 5.48
C LEU A 70 2.71 3.84 4.03
N TYR A 71 2.55 2.81 3.20
CA TYR A 71 2.07 2.90 1.83
C TYR A 71 0.68 2.26 1.75
N LEU A 72 -0.23 2.90 1.03
CA LEU A 72 -1.60 2.45 0.84
C LEU A 72 -2.09 2.97 -0.52
N SER A 73 -2.54 2.08 -1.40
CA SER A 73 -3.17 2.51 -2.65
C SER A 73 -4.52 3.16 -2.34
N ASP A 74 -4.89 4.16 -3.13
CA ASP A 74 -6.17 4.85 -3.08
C ASP A 74 -7.33 3.98 -3.60
N HIS A 75 -7.07 3.20 -4.65
CA HIS A 75 -7.96 2.16 -5.15
C HIS A 75 -7.16 1.13 -5.96
N GLY A 76 -7.85 0.11 -6.48
CA GLY A 76 -7.30 -0.86 -7.42
C GLY A 76 -7.66 -0.55 -8.88
N GLU A 77 -7.58 -1.52 -9.78
CA GLU A 77 -7.73 -1.34 -11.23
C GLU A 77 -8.43 -2.55 -11.86
N SER A 78 -9.32 -2.32 -12.82
CA SER A 78 -9.82 -3.36 -13.74
C SER A 78 -8.95 -3.43 -14.99
N LEU A 79 -8.59 -4.63 -15.42
CA LEU A 79 -7.64 -4.89 -16.52
C LEU A 79 -8.26 -5.73 -17.65
N GLY A 80 -9.58 -5.66 -17.79
CA GLY A 80 -10.34 -6.29 -18.87
C GLY A 80 -11.35 -7.34 -18.40
N GLU A 81 -11.41 -7.64 -17.10
CA GLU A 81 -12.38 -8.59 -16.54
C GLU A 81 -13.80 -8.12 -16.84
N TYR A 82 -14.62 -9.01 -17.41
CA TYR A 82 -15.99 -8.69 -17.85
C TYR A 82 -16.09 -7.49 -18.81
N GLY A 83 -15.01 -7.18 -19.54
CA GLY A 83 -14.93 -6.03 -20.44
C GLY A 83 -14.74 -4.69 -19.73
N GLN A 84 -14.43 -4.71 -18.43
CA GLN A 84 -14.18 -3.51 -17.63
C GLN A 84 -12.69 -3.16 -17.62
N PHE A 85 -12.38 -1.89 -17.79
CA PHE A 85 -11.02 -1.35 -17.71
C PHE A 85 -11.00 -0.16 -16.77
N LEU A 86 -9.80 0.20 -16.31
CA LEU A 86 -9.56 1.36 -15.46
C LEU A 86 -10.27 1.22 -14.10
N HIS A 87 -10.60 2.36 -13.50
CA HIS A 87 -11.26 2.49 -12.21
C HIS A 87 -12.34 3.59 -12.28
N GLY A 88 -12.99 3.85 -11.14
CA GLY A 88 -13.99 4.91 -11.02
C GLY A 88 -15.43 4.45 -11.16
N LEU A 89 -15.68 3.14 -11.04
CA LEU A 89 -17.05 2.63 -10.94
C LEU A 89 -17.67 3.06 -9.59
N PRO A 90 -19.00 3.28 -9.53
CA PRO A 90 -19.68 3.52 -8.27
C PRO A 90 -19.41 2.37 -7.29
N TYR A 91 -19.04 2.68 -6.05
CA TYR A 91 -18.55 1.69 -5.08
C TYR A 91 -19.49 0.49 -4.88
N SER A 92 -20.82 0.72 -4.92
CA SER A 92 -21.85 -0.32 -4.76
C SER A 92 -21.84 -1.38 -5.88
N VAL A 93 -21.22 -1.10 -7.02
CA VAL A 93 -21.12 -2.03 -8.16
C VAL A 93 -19.67 -2.27 -8.60
N ALA A 94 -18.71 -1.60 -7.99
CA ALA A 94 -17.29 -1.76 -8.32
C ALA A 94 -16.81 -3.17 -7.95
N PRO A 95 -16.05 -3.84 -8.85
CA PRO A 95 -15.50 -5.16 -8.58
C PRO A 95 -14.42 -5.10 -7.52
N ASP A 96 -14.10 -6.23 -6.91
CA ASP A 96 -13.11 -6.30 -5.84
C ASP A 96 -11.71 -5.86 -6.30
N VAL A 97 -11.37 -6.05 -7.58
CA VAL A 97 -10.10 -5.56 -8.15
C VAL A 97 -9.95 -4.04 -8.10
N GLN A 98 -11.04 -3.26 -7.97
CA GLN A 98 -11.00 -1.81 -7.75
C GLN A 98 -11.01 -1.40 -6.28
N LYS A 99 -11.29 -2.32 -5.34
CA LYS A 99 -11.48 -2.00 -3.91
C LYS A 99 -10.43 -2.64 -3.01
N HIS A 100 -9.93 -3.81 -3.39
CA HIS A 100 -8.94 -4.54 -2.62
C HIS A 100 -7.54 -4.02 -2.99
N VAL A 101 -6.93 -3.29 -2.07
CA VAL A 101 -5.69 -2.53 -2.30
C VAL A 101 -4.53 -3.01 -1.43
N PRO A 102 -3.28 -2.86 -1.89
CA PRO A 102 -2.13 -3.12 -1.05
C PRO A 102 -1.96 -2.03 0.03
N MET A 103 -1.60 -2.49 1.22
CA MET A 103 -1.06 -1.65 2.29
C MET A 103 0.26 -2.25 2.76
N VAL A 104 1.32 -1.45 2.85
CA VAL A 104 2.64 -1.89 3.31
C VAL A 104 3.12 -0.95 4.40
N SER A 105 3.47 -1.50 5.55
CA SER A 105 4.11 -0.75 6.64
C SER A 105 5.53 -1.25 6.89
N TRP A 106 6.46 -0.32 7.07
CA TRP A 106 7.77 -0.59 7.63
C TRP A 106 8.01 0.35 8.81
N LEU A 107 8.33 -0.18 9.98
CA LEU A 107 8.62 0.61 11.19
C LEU A 107 10.05 0.30 11.62
N SER A 108 10.87 1.32 11.86
CA SER A 108 12.24 1.13 12.34
C SER A 108 12.25 0.39 13.70
N PRO A 109 13.34 -0.32 14.04
CA PRO A 109 13.46 -0.96 15.36
C PRO A 109 13.27 0.00 16.52
N ASP A 110 13.77 1.24 16.40
CA ASP A 110 13.64 2.27 17.44
C ASP A 110 12.20 2.78 17.56
N LEU A 111 11.50 2.99 16.43
CA LEU A 111 10.06 3.31 16.44
C LEU A 111 9.23 2.20 17.08
N GLN A 112 9.48 0.94 16.71
CA GLN A 112 8.79 -0.21 17.33
C GLN A 112 9.07 -0.28 18.84
N LYS A 113 10.29 0.03 19.27
CA LYS A 113 10.66 0.05 20.69
C LYS A 113 9.96 1.20 21.43
N ARG A 114 9.90 2.40 20.85
CA ARG A 114 9.24 3.57 21.44
C ARG A 114 7.75 3.31 21.67
N GLU A 115 7.08 2.79 20.64
CA GLU A 115 5.64 2.47 20.68
C GLU A 115 5.33 1.12 21.35
N ASN A 116 6.38 0.42 21.81
CA ASN A 116 6.30 -0.90 22.45
C ASN A 116 5.56 -1.95 21.59
N LEU A 117 5.78 -1.90 20.27
CA LEU A 117 5.14 -2.76 19.27
C LEU A 117 5.88 -4.09 19.13
N SER A 118 5.13 -5.18 19.19
CA SER A 118 5.65 -6.52 18.90
C SER A 118 5.71 -6.78 17.40
N GLY A 119 6.91 -6.84 16.83
CA GLY A 119 7.10 -7.21 15.42
C GLY A 119 6.52 -8.59 15.05
N ALA A 120 6.43 -9.53 16.00
CA ALA A 120 5.78 -10.82 15.78
C ALA A 120 4.26 -10.68 15.67
N CYS A 121 3.64 -9.86 16.53
CA CYS A 121 2.21 -9.55 16.44
C CYS A 121 1.87 -8.82 15.14
N LEU A 122 2.69 -7.84 14.74
CA LEU A 122 2.50 -7.09 13.50
C LEU A 122 2.45 -8.03 12.28
N ARG A 123 3.43 -8.95 12.18
CA ARG A 123 3.45 -9.96 11.11
C ARG A 123 2.27 -10.92 11.17
N ALA A 124 1.87 -11.36 12.36
CA ALA A 124 0.72 -12.25 12.51
C ALA A 124 -0.63 -11.56 12.21
N SER A 125 -0.64 -10.23 12.13
CA SER A 125 -1.84 -9.43 11.88
C SER A 125 -1.93 -8.91 10.44
N SER A 126 -0.97 -9.23 9.56
CA SER A 126 -0.92 -8.71 8.19
C SER A 126 -2.13 -9.11 7.34
N ASP A 127 -2.69 -10.28 7.61
CA ASP A 127 -3.79 -10.86 6.81
C ASP A 127 -5.17 -10.53 7.39
N LYS A 128 -5.23 -9.70 8.45
CA LYS A 128 -6.50 -9.22 8.98
C LYS A 128 -7.14 -8.23 7.99
N PRO A 129 -8.49 -8.23 7.87
CA PRO A 129 -9.17 -7.28 7.01
C PRO A 129 -9.06 -5.87 7.59
N TYR A 130 -8.57 -4.94 6.79
CA TYR A 130 -8.53 -3.51 7.09
C TYR A 130 -9.07 -2.70 5.92
N THR A 131 -9.42 -1.45 6.20
CA THR A 131 -9.88 -0.49 5.19
C THR A 131 -9.15 0.84 5.38
N HIS A 132 -9.42 1.81 4.50
CA HIS A 132 -8.92 3.18 4.66
C HIS A 132 -9.38 3.86 5.94
N ASP A 133 -10.48 3.41 6.56
CA ASP A 133 -10.97 3.95 7.83
C ASP A 133 -9.92 3.80 8.96
N ASN A 134 -9.03 2.80 8.84
CA ASN A 134 -7.97 2.56 9.80
C ASN A 134 -6.78 3.52 9.65
N LEU A 135 -6.60 4.17 8.50
CA LEU A 135 -5.41 4.98 8.19
C LEU A 135 -5.24 6.12 9.19
N TYR A 136 -6.32 6.85 9.46
CA TYR A 136 -6.29 8.01 10.34
C TYR A 136 -5.82 7.63 11.74
N HIS A 137 -6.43 6.59 12.33
CA HIS A 137 -6.13 6.14 13.68
C HIS A 137 -4.72 5.56 13.78
N SER A 138 -4.31 4.77 12.80
CA SER A 138 -2.98 4.15 12.79
C SER A 138 -1.85 5.17 12.70
N VAL A 139 -2.04 6.25 11.93
CA VAL A 139 -1.08 7.36 11.85
C VAL A 139 -1.03 8.14 13.17
N LEU A 140 -2.18 8.44 13.79
CA LEU A 140 -2.18 9.10 15.10
C LEU A 140 -1.50 8.25 16.18
N GLY A 141 -1.77 6.95 16.21
CA GLY A 141 -1.19 6.01 17.17
C GLY A 141 0.33 5.96 17.08
N VAL A 142 0.88 5.76 15.87
CA VAL A 142 2.35 5.69 15.66
C VAL A 142 3.05 7.04 15.93
N LEU A 143 2.33 8.16 15.84
CA LEU A 143 2.87 9.49 16.12
C LEU A 143 2.62 9.95 17.57
N ASP A 144 2.03 9.11 18.43
CA ASP A 144 1.67 9.42 19.83
C ASP A 144 0.79 10.69 19.96
N VAL A 145 -0.10 10.91 18.98
CA VAL A 145 -0.99 12.08 18.96
C VAL A 145 -2.24 11.81 19.78
N HIS A 146 -2.41 12.58 20.85
CA HIS A 146 -3.60 12.54 21.68
C HIS A 146 -4.73 13.39 21.06
N SER A 147 -5.83 12.73 20.68
CA SER A 147 -7.00 13.39 20.10
C SER A 147 -8.30 12.78 20.63
N PRO A 148 -9.36 13.56 20.92
CA PRO A 148 -10.67 13.02 21.27
C PRO A 148 -11.35 12.25 20.12
N SER A 149 -10.88 12.43 18.88
CA SER A 149 -11.36 11.69 17.70
C SER A 149 -10.59 10.38 17.46
N TYR A 150 -9.64 10.01 18.31
CA TYR A 150 -8.88 8.77 18.16
C TYR A 150 -9.69 7.57 18.68
N HIS A 151 -9.79 6.53 17.85
CA HIS A 151 -10.45 5.26 18.13
C HIS A 151 -9.39 4.15 18.13
N ALA A 152 -9.08 3.61 19.32
CA ALA A 152 -8.01 2.62 19.49
C ALA A 152 -8.30 1.27 18.82
N ASP A 153 -9.57 0.92 18.65
CA ASP A 153 -10.03 -0.26 17.92
C ASP A 153 -9.83 -0.15 16.40
N ALA A 154 -9.61 1.06 15.89
CA ALA A 154 -9.33 1.32 14.48
C ALA A 154 -7.84 1.53 14.18
N ASP A 155 -6.96 1.57 15.18
CA ASP A 155 -5.50 1.56 15.01
C ASP A 155 -5.00 0.13 14.74
N ILE A 156 -4.45 -0.11 13.54
CA ILE A 156 -3.97 -1.44 13.13
C ILE A 156 -2.71 -1.89 13.90
N PHE A 157 -2.01 -0.96 14.55
CA PHE A 157 -0.79 -1.23 15.32
C PHE A 157 -1.09 -1.36 16.81
N GLY A 158 -2.15 -0.71 17.29
CA GLY A 158 -2.47 -0.57 18.71
C GLY A 158 -2.58 -1.89 19.46
N HIS A 159 -3.22 -2.92 18.88
CA HIS A 159 -3.35 -4.24 19.52
C HIS A 159 -2.02 -5.01 19.64
N CYS A 160 -0.97 -4.55 18.95
CA CYS A 160 0.38 -5.09 19.07
C CYS A 160 1.27 -4.32 20.05
N SER A 161 0.77 -3.24 20.65
CA SER A 161 1.44 -2.55 21.75
C SER A 161 1.11 -3.21 23.09
N ALA A 162 2.11 -3.39 23.96
CA ALA A 162 1.86 -3.99 25.28
C ALA A 162 1.03 -3.07 26.21
N VAL A 163 0.83 -1.79 25.85
CA VAL A 163 0.00 -0.83 26.62
C VAL A 163 -1.50 -1.09 26.40
N ALA A 164 -1.90 -1.56 25.21
CA ALA A 164 -3.30 -1.84 24.88
C ALA A 164 -3.92 -2.98 25.72
N SER A 165 -3.09 -3.79 26.39
CA SER A 165 -3.54 -4.84 27.32
C SER A 165 -3.88 -4.31 28.73
N ALA A 166 -3.62 -3.04 29.03
CA ALA A 166 -3.79 -2.46 30.37
C ALA A 166 -5.03 -1.57 30.52
N GLN A 167 -5.84 -1.41 29.46
CA GLN A 167 -7.03 -0.54 29.44
C GLN A 167 -8.34 -1.29 29.09
N GLN A 168 -8.36 -2.62 29.21
CA GLN A 168 -9.59 -3.42 29.20
C GLN A 168 -10.01 -3.79 30.63
#